data_AF-A9YYH6-F1
#
_entry.id   AF-A9YYH6-F1
#
_cell.length_a   1.000
_cell.length_b   1.000
_cell.length_c   1.000
_cell.angle_alpha   90.00
_cell.angle_beta   90.00
_cell.angle_gamma   90.00
#
_symmetry.space_group_name_H-M   'P 1'
#
loop_
_entity.id
_entity.type
_entity.pdbx_description
1 polymer ?
#
loop_
_entity_poly.entity_id
_entity_poly.type
_entity_poly.pdbx_seq_one_letter_code
_entity_poly.pdbx_strand_id
1 'polypeptide(L)'
;VGLTLDKADKEVLGHAAKVVLTKDATTIVGDGSTQEAVNKRVAQIKNLIEAAEQDYEKEKLNERIAKLSGGVAVIQVGAQTETELKEKKLRVEDALNATK
;
A
#
# COMPACT_ATOMS: atom_id res chain seq x y z
N VAL A 1 19.80 -13.38 -4.63
CA VAL A 1 20.01 -14.78 -4.21
C VAL A 1 18.75 -15.21 -3.46
N GLY A 2 18.04 -16.23 -3.95
CA GLY A 2 16.77 -16.67 -3.36
C GLY A 2 17.00 -17.82 -2.37
N LEU A 3 16.38 -17.75 -1.20
CA LEU A 3 16.29 -18.88 -0.27
C LEU A 3 15.12 -19.77 -0.67
N THR A 4 15.29 -21.08 -0.50
CA THR A 4 14.21 -22.06 -0.65
C THR A 4 13.31 -22.03 0.59
N LEU A 5 12.03 -22.33 0.42
CA LEU A 5 11.00 -22.22 1.49
C LEU A 5 11.32 -23.07 2.73
N ASP A 6 12.05 -24.17 2.57
CA ASP A 6 12.54 -25.04 3.64
C ASP A 6 13.60 -24.37 4.53
N LYS A 7 14.26 -23.30 4.04
CA LYS A 7 15.30 -22.56 4.76
C LYS A 7 14.87 -21.14 5.14
N ALA A 8 13.58 -20.83 5.00
CA ALA A 8 13.04 -19.51 5.30
C ALA A 8 12.82 -19.34 6.80
N ASP A 9 13.64 -18.49 7.43
CA ASP A 9 13.45 -18.05 8.82
C ASP A 9 12.69 -16.72 8.92
N LYS A 10 12.31 -16.31 10.14
CA LYS A 10 11.57 -15.06 10.39
C LYS A 10 12.24 -13.81 9.81
N GLU A 11 13.57 -13.86 9.62
CA GLU A 11 14.36 -12.78 9.04
C GLU A 11 14.03 -12.51 7.56
N VAL A 12 13.50 -13.49 6.83
CA VAL A 12 13.11 -13.32 5.42
C VAL A 12 11.65 -12.88 5.27
N LEU A 13 10.86 -12.91 6.35
CA LEU A 13 9.46 -12.53 6.34
C LEU A 13 9.30 -11.00 6.47
N GLY A 14 8.39 -10.45 5.68
CA GLY A 14 7.98 -9.05 5.80
C GLY A 14 7.04 -8.82 6.99
N HIS A 15 7.03 -7.61 7.52
CA HIS A 15 6.15 -7.19 8.60
C HIS A 15 5.19 -6.09 8.11
N ALA A 16 3.96 -6.08 8.63
CA ALA A 16 2.96 -5.06 8.34
C ALA A 16 2.16 -4.74 9.61
N ALA A 17 1.79 -3.48 9.80
CA ALA A 17 1.01 -3.03 10.94
C ALA A 17 -0.45 -3.48 10.84
N LYS A 18 -1.02 -3.46 9.63
CA LYS A 18 -2.39 -3.92 9.37
C LYS A 18 -2.53 -4.43 7.95
N VAL A 19 -3.25 -5.54 7.79
CA VAL A 19 -3.61 -6.09 6.47
C VAL A 19 -5.13 -6.17 6.40
N VAL A 20 -5.71 -5.61 5.34
CA VAL A 20 -7.15 -5.65 5.07
C VAL A 20 -7.38 -6.32 3.74
N LEU A 21 -8.17 -7.39 3.76
CA LEU A 21 -8.54 -8.17 2.59
C LEU A 21 -10.03 -7.96 2.30
N THR A 22 -10.35 -7.55 1.08
CA THR A 22 -11.70 -7.54 0.54
C THR A 22 -11.80 -8.54 -0.60
N LYS A 23 -12.98 -8.72 -1.18
CA LYS A 23 -13.20 -9.63 -2.32
C LYS A 23 -12.27 -9.30 -3.51
N ASP A 24 -12.06 -8.01 -3.76
CA ASP A 24 -11.42 -7.54 -4.99
C ASP A 24 -10.05 -6.86 -4.74
N ALA A 25 -9.70 -6.56 -3.49
CA ALA A 25 -8.48 -5.82 -3.16
C ALA A 25 -7.79 -6.30 -1.88
N THR A 26 -6.46 -6.19 -1.88
CA THR A 26 -5.60 -6.40 -0.70
C THR A 26 -4.90 -5.10 -0.36
N THR A 27 -5.13 -4.57 0.85
CA THR A 27 -4.47 -3.37 1.35
C THR A 27 -3.52 -3.72 2.48
N ILE A 28 -2.25 -3.40 2.31
CA ILE A 28 -1.20 -3.64 3.30
C ILE A 28 -0.74 -2.28 3.83
N VAL A 29 -0.89 -2.08 5.14
CA VAL A 29 -0.44 -0.89 5.86
C VAL A 29 0.85 -1.23 6.58
N GLY A 30 1.95 -0.62 6.16
CA GLY A 30 3.25 -0.76 6.79
C GLY A 30 3.36 0.02 8.11
N ASP A 31 4.38 -0.30 8.89
CA ASP A 31 4.77 0.38 10.13
C ASP A 31 5.75 1.56 9.89
N GLY A 32 6.07 1.86 8.63
CA GLY A 32 6.99 2.92 8.23
C GLY A 32 8.48 2.53 8.24
N SER A 33 8.83 1.34 8.73
CA SER A 33 10.22 0.86 8.83
C SER A 33 10.95 0.78 7.48
N THR A 34 10.20 0.62 6.38
CA THR A 34 10.73 0.39 5.03
C THR A 34 10.69 1.63 4.13
N GLN A 35 10.42 2.82 4.67
CA GLN A 35 10.24 4.04 3.87
C GLN A 35 11.46 4.36 2.97
N GLU A 36 12.67 4.18 3.49
CA GLU A 36 13.89 4.41 2.70
C GLU A 36 14.02 3.40 1.55
N ALA A 37 13.71 2.12 1.80
CA ALA A 37 13.71 1.08 0.79
C ALA A 37 12.66 1.35 -0.31
N VAL A 38 11.48 1.85 0.07
CA VAL A 38 10.44 2.29 -0.87
C VAL A 38 10.95 3.45 -1.73
N ASN A 39 11.55 4.48 -1.14
CA ASN A 39 12.09 5.62 -1.87
C ASN A 39 13.19 5.20 -2.86
N LYS A 40 14.09 4.32 -2.44
CA LYS A 40 15.12 3.73 -3.31
C LYS A 40 14.48 2.95 -4.46
N ARG A 41 13.41 2.21 -4.20
CA ARG A 41 12.69 1.46 -5.23
C ARG A 41 11.97 2.39 -6.22
N VAL A 42 11.37 3.48 -5.74
CA VAL A 42 10.76 4.51 -6.61
C VAL A 42 11.82 5.12 -7.52
N ALA A 43 12.99 5.49 -7.00
CA ALA A 43 14.08 6.02 -7.81
C ALA A 43 14.56 5.01 -8.88
N GLN A 44 14.71 3.74 -8.52
CA GLN A 44 15.03 2.69 -9.49
C GLN A 44 13.99 2.58 -10.62
N ILE A 45 12.70 2.63 -10.28
CA ILE A 45 11.64 2.50 -11.28
C ILE A 45 11.57 3.74 -12.18
N LYS A 46 11.84 4.94 -11.65
CA LYS A 46 11.94 6.16 -12.47
C LYS A 46 13.02 6.03 -13.56
N ASN A 47 14.19 5.54 -13.20
CA ASN A 47 15.27 5.30 -14.17
C ASN A 47 14.87 4.25 -15.22
N LEU A 48 14.12 3.21 -14.82
CA LEU A 48 13.61 2.20 -15.76
C LEU A 48 12.57 2.77 -16.73
N ILE A 49 11.76 3.74 -16.31
CA ILE A 49 10.80 4.42 -17.19
C ILE A 49 11.53 5.24 -18.26
N GLU A 50 12.60 5.93 -17.89
CA GLU A 50 13.41 6.72 -18.82
C GLU A 50 14.10 5.84 -19.87
N ALA A 51 14.51 4.63 -19.48
CA ALA A 51 15.14 3.66 -20.37
C ALA A 51 14.15 2.81 -21.18
N ALA A 52 12.86 2.82 -20.83
CA ALA A 52 11.85 2.04 -21.53
C ALA A 52 11.52 2.66 -22.89
N GLU A 53 11.50 1.85 -23.94
CA GLU A 53 11.17 2.30 -25.30
C GLU A 53 9.70 2.04 -25.65
N GLN A 54 9.08 1.04 -25.00
CA GLN A 54 7.71 0.63 -25.25
C GLN A 54 6.73 1.36 -24.33
N ASP A 55 5.66 1.92 -24.90
CA ASP A 55 4.64 2.65 -24.13
C ASP A 55 3.91 1.76 -23.12
N TYR A 56 3.70 0.48 -23.47
CA TYR A 56 3.11 -0.51 -22.56
C TYR A 56 3.95 -0.69 -21.28
N GLU A 57 5.29 -0.75 -21.41
CA GLU A 57 6.17 -0.87 -20.26
C GLU A 57 6.14 0.40 -19.41
N LYS A 58 6.15 1.58 -20.04
CA LYS A 58 6.03 2.86 -19.33
C LYS A 58 4.73 2.93 -18.53
N GLU A 59 3.60 2.51 -19.11
CA GLU A 59 2.31 2.49 -18.42
C GLU A 59 2.35 1.60 -17.17
N LYS A 60 2.89 0.38 -17.29
CA LYS A 60 2.99 -0.55 -16.16
C LYS A 60 3.95 -0.11 -15.07
N LEU A 61 5.06 0.53 -15.43
CA LEU A 61 5.97 1.10 -14.46
C LEU A 61 5.35 2.32 -13.77
N ASN A 62 4.57 3.14 -14.47
CA ASN A 62 3.83 4.25 -13.87
C ASN A 62 2.75 3.79 -12.90
N GLU A 63 1.96 2.76 -13.25
CA GLU A 63 0.99 2.13 -12.33
C GLU A 63 1.68 1.70 -11.03
N ARG A 64 2.87 1.08 -11.15
CA ARG A 64 3.65 0.61 -10.01
C ARG A 64 4.21 1.75 -9.17
N ILE A 65 4.74 2.81 -9.79
CA ILE A 65 5.20 4.00 -9.07
C ILE A 65 4.03 4.61 -8.30
N ALA A 66 2.88 4.80 -8.92
CA ALA A 66 1.72 5.40 -8.29
C ALA A 66 1.31 4.65 -7.02
N LYS A 67 1.35 3.30 -7.04
CA LYS A 67 1.08 2.48 -5.85
C LYS A 67 2.15 2.64 -4.75
N LEU A 68 3.42 2.82 -5.11
CA LEU A 68 4.51 2.97 -4.14
C LEU A 68 4.58 4.39 -3.56
N SER A 69 4.36 5.43 -4.38
CA SER A 69 4.45 6.83 -3.95
C SER A 69 3.17 7.32 -3.28
N GLY A 70 2.00 6.80 -3.67
CA GLY A 70 0.72 7.20 -3.10
C GLY A 70 0.51 6.73 -1.66
N GLY A 71 1.20 5.65 -1.26
CA GLY A 71 1.13 5.11 0.10
C GLY A 71 -0.29 4.70 0.53
N VAL A 72 -0.50 4.61 1.85
CA VAL A 72 -1.81 4.31 2.43
C VAL A 72 -2.06 5.26 3.60
N ALA A 73 -3.09 6.11 3.48
CA ALA A 73 -3.53 6.97 4.57
C ALA A 73 -4.52 6.24 5.49
N VAL A 74 -4.35 6.38 6.81
CA VAL A 74 -5.25 5.80 7.82
C VAL A 74 -5.96 6.93 8.55
N ILE A 75 -7.29 6.95 8.47
CA ILE A 75 -8.14 7.91 9.19
C ILE A 75 -8.75 7.20 10.40
N GLN A 76 -8.52 7.74 11.59
CA GLN A 76 -9.09 7.24 12.84
C GLN A 76 -10.28 8.12 13.24
N VAL A 77 -11.45 7.50 13.42
CA VAL A 77 -12.67 8.18 13.82
C VAL A 77 -13.04 7.74 15.24
N GLY A 78 -13.20 8.69 16.15
CA GLY A 78 -13.55 8.44 17.55
C GLY A 78 -15.02 8.76 17.88
N ALA A 79 -15.57 8.07 18.89
CA ALA A 79 -16.90 8.31 19.44
C ALA A 79 -17.00 7.89 20.91
N GLN A 80 -18.04 8.34 21.62
CA GLN A 80 -18.24 8.02 23.04
C GLN A 80 -18.95 6.68 23.25
N THR A 81 -19.79 6.27 22.29
CA THR A 81 -20.51 4.99 22.34
C THR A 81 -20.26 4.15 21.09
N GLU A 82 -20.44 2.83 21.18
CA GLU A 82 -20.25 1.92 20.03
C GLU A 82 -21.19 2.23 18.87
N THR A 83 -22.43 2.63 19.17
CA THR A 83 -23.44 2.97 18.16
C THR A 83 -23.01 4.20 17.36
N GLU A 84 -22.56 5.24 18.05
CA GLU A 84 -22.03 6.45 17.40
C GLU A 84 -20.76 6.17 16.59
N LEU A 85 -19.88 5.27 17.07
CA LEU A 85 -18.66 4.91 16.35
C LEU A 85 -18.99 4.29 14.98
N LYS A 86 -19.95 3.36 14.95
CA LYS A 86 -20.39 2.71 13.72
C LYS A 86 -21.05 3.71 12.77
N GLU A 87 -21.91 4.57 13.31
CA GLU A 87 -22.61 5.59 12.51
C GLU A 87 -21.64 6.60 11.88
N LYS A 88 -20.71 7.15 12.68
CA LYS A 88 -19.68 8.07 12.18
C LYS A 88 -18.75 7.41 11.19
N LYS A 89 -18.35 6.15 11.42
CA LYS A 89 -17.54 5.39 10.47
C LYS A 89 -18.24 5.27 9.13
N LEU A 90 -19.51 4.85 9.10
CA LEU A 90 -20.29 4.73 7.87
C LEU A 90 -20.44 6.07 7.15
N ARG A 91 -20.72 7.15 7.88
CA ARG A 91 -20.79 8.50 7.28
C ARG A 91 -19.49 8.94 6.63
N VAL A 92 -18.35 8.69 7.28
CA VAL A 92 -17.03 9.03 6.73
C VAL A 92 -16.67 8.15 5.53
N GLU A 93 -17.03 6.87 5.57
CA GLU A 93 -16.83 5.94 4.47
C GLU A 93 -17.64 6.34 3.22
N ASP A 94 -18.93 6.68 3.40
CA ASP A 94 -19.78 7.19 2.32
C ASP A 94 -19.25 8.52 1.75
N ALA A 95 -18.87 9.47 2.62
CA ALA A 95 -18.32 10.75 2.18
C ALA A 95 -17.01 10.58 1.39
N LEU A 96 -16.15 9.64 1.80
CA LEU A 96 -14.92 9.34 1.08
C LEU A 96 -15.22 8.71 -0.28
N ASN A 97 -16.21 7.81 -0.37
CA ASN A 97 -16.59 7.18 -1.62
C ASN A 97 -17.27 8.16 -2.59
N ALA A 98 -17.99 9.17 -2.09
CA ALA A 98 -18.62 10.20 -2.90
C ALA A 98 -17.63 11.20 -3.53
N THR A 99 -16.42 11.31 -2.97
CA THR A 99 -15.37 12.25 -3.41
C THR A 99 -14.19 11.56 -4.10
N LYS A 100 -14.26 10.23 -4.27
CA LYS A 100 -13.18 9.39 -4.82
C LYS A 100 -13.19 9.28 -6.34
#